data_AF-A0A5D0QMH8-F1
#
_entry.id   AF-A0A5D0QMH8-F1
#
_cell.length_a   1.000
_cell.length_b   1.000
_cell.length_c   1.000
_cell.angle_alpha   90.00
_cell.angle_beta   90.00
_cell.angle_gamma   90.00
#
_symmetry.space_group_name_H-M   'P 1'
#
loop_
_entity.id
_entity.type
_entity.pdbx_description
1 polymer ?
#
loop_
_entity_poly.entity_id
_entity_poly.type
_entity_poly.pdbx_seq_one_letter_code
_entity_poly.pdbx_strand_id
1 'polypeptide(L)'
;MTTVYDPFGLAEFAVEIRDGETLIGRTEPSRNADDAKQAFRKLNFSYPDSRIVWRRDPLDEWDAITDDAINRIAYQRTATILMSLIGEGLANVNWSLSATHPNQVDGHLVREDDPREALKRYAVLLGCEVTERPHLHGKVQIAVEGTYCGLTVKVWDLVDPVADESGDEPAEVAS
;
A
#
# COMPACT_ATOMS: atom_id res chain seq x y z
N MET A 1 -7.56 -17.20 -10.34
CA MET A 1 -7.53 -16.24 -9.22
C MET A 1 -7.50 -17.00 -7.93
N THR A 2 -6.31 -17.19 -7.36
CA THR A 2 -6.14 -17.66 -5.98
C THR A 2 -6.31 -16.46 -5.08
N THR A 3 -7.42 -16.40 -4.34
CA THR A 3 -7.59 -15.40 -3.28
C THR A 3 -6.49 -15.62 -2.26
N VAL A 4 -5.60 -14.64 -2.13
CA VAL A 4 -4.59 -14.60 -1.08
C VAL A 4 -5.34 -14.64 0.25
N TYR A 5 -5.17 -15.72 1.01
CA TYR A 5 -5.70 -15.79 2.36
C TYR A 5 -4.81 -14.90 3.24
N ASP A 6 -5.21 -13.64 3.40
CA ASP A 6 -4.70 -12.77 4.45
C ASP A 6 -5.56 -13.01 5.71
N PRO A 7 -5.09 -13.81 6.70
CA PRO A 7 -5.84 -14.05 7.93
C PRO A 7 -6.14 -12.78 8.74
N PHE A 8 -5.55 -11.65 8.35
CA PHE A 8 -5.73 -10.34 8.97
C PHE A 8 -6.25 -9.28 7.98
N GLY A 9 -6.60 -9.64 6.74
CA GLY A 9 -7.03 -8.71 5.70
C GLY A 9 -8.42 -8.10 5.95
N LEU A 10 -9.19 -8.76 6.80
CA LEU A 10 -10.49 -8.33 7.30
C LEU A 10 -10.43 -7.74 8.71
N ALA A 11 -9.24 -7.69 9.32
CA ALA A 11 -9.11 -7.18 10.67
C ALA A 11 -9.55 -5.71 10.74
N GLU A 12 -10.36 -5.40 11.73
CA GLU A 12 -10.87 -4.06 12.00
C GLU A 12 -10.28 -3.56 13.31
N PHE A 13 -9.99 -2.26 13.34
CA PHE A 13 -9.42 -1.55 14.47
C PHE A 13 -10.35 -0.39 14.84
N ALA A 14 -10.54 -0.16 16.12
CA ALA A 14 -11.30 0.98 16.63
C ALA A 14 -10.69 1.45 17.96
N VAL A 15 -11.14 2.60 18.44
CA VAL A 15 -10.83 3.07 19.79
C VAL A 15 -12.06 2.86 20.67
N GLU A 16 -11.91 2.07 21.73
CA GLU A 16 -12.87 2.06 22.84
C GLU A 16 -12.70 3.33 23.66
N ILE A 17 -13.75 4.16 23.67
CA ILE A 17 -13.82 5.39 24.45
C ILE A 17 -14.36 5.02 25.82
N ARG A 18 -13.56 5.26 26.86
CA ARG A 18 -13.85 4.85 28.23
C ARG A 18 -13.73 6.01 29.20
N ASP A 19 -14.55 5.95 30.25
CA ASP A 19 -14.46 6.80 31.43
C ASP A 19 -14.38 5.87 32.66
N GLY A 20 -13.14 5.65 33.13
CA GLY A 20 -12.80 4.58 34.06
C GLY A 20 -13.19 3.19 33.51
N GLU A 21 -14.04 2.49 34.26
CA GLU A 21 -14.53 1.15 33.90
C GLU A 21 -15.70 1.19 32.91
N THR A 22 -16.28 2.37 32.66
CA THR A 22 -17.48 2.50 31.82
C THR A 22 -17.09 2.65 30.35
N LEU A 23 -17.69 1.81 29.49
CA LEU A 23 -17.62 1.99 28.05
C LEU A 23 -18.61 3.08 27.62
N ILE A 24 -18.10 4.18 27.07
CA ILE A 24 -18.93 5.25 26.50
C ILE A 24 -19.33 4.91 25.07
N GLY A 25 -18.38 4.42 24.27
CA GLY A 25 -18.61 4.12 22.87
C GLY A 25 -17.36 3.65 22.14
N ARG A 26 -17.45 3.52 20.82
CA ARG A 26 -16.32 3.19 19.94
C ARG A 26 -16.30 4.13 18.74
N THR A 27 -15.10 4.41 18.23
CA THR A 27 -14.96 5.06 16.91
C THR A 27 -15.44 4.15 15.79
N GLU A 28 -15.65 4.71 14.60
CA GLU A 28 -15.89 3.91 13.41
C GLU A 28 -14.72 2.93 13.17
N PRO A 29 -15.01 1.65 12.87
CA PRO A 29 -13.97 0.67 12.56
C PRO A 29 -13.18 1.04 11.30
N SER A 30 -11.85 0.91 11.34
CA SER A 30 -10.97 1.03 10.18
C SER A 30 -10.18 -0.25 9.96
N ARG A 31 -9.84 -0.56 8.71
CA ARG A 31 -8.91 -1.66 8.36
C ARG A 31 -7.44 -1.22 8.39
N ASN A 32 -7.20 0.06 8.62
CA ASN A 32 -5.88 0.64 8.81
C ASN A 32 -5.66 0.93 10.31
N ALA A 33 -4.68 0.25 10.91
CA ALA A 33 -4.39 0.41 12.32
C ALA A 33 -3.87 1.81 12.69
N ASP A 34 -3.31 2.56 11.73
CA ASP A 34 -2.87 3.93 11.96
C ASP A 34 -4.02 4.90 12.18
N ASP A 35 -5.16 4.68 11.53
CA ASP A 35 -6.36 5.50 11.76
C ASP A 35 -6.80 5.36 13.22
N ALA A 36 -6.80 4.14 13.76
CA ALA A 36 -7.10 3.87 15.15
C ALA A 36 -6.04 4.49 16.10
N LYS A 37 -4.74 4.42 15.77
CA LYS A 37 -3.69 5.10 16.54
C LYS A 37 -3.86 6.62 16.55
N GLN A 38 -4.20 7.22 15.41
CA GLN A 38 -4.43 8.66 15.30
C GLN A 38 -5.67 9.09 16.09
N ALA A 39 -6.76 8.32 15.98
CA ALA A 39 -7.97 8.55 16.77
C ALA A 39 -7.67 8.42 18.27
N PHE A 40 -6.91 7.41 18.68
CA PHE A 40 -6.55 7.19 20.08
C PHE A 40 -5.74 8.37 20.63
N ARG A 41 -4.72 8.84 19.91
CA ARG A 41 -3.93 10.02 20.30
C ARG A 41 -4.80 11.28 20.50
N LYS A 42 -5.81 11.49 19.65
CA LYS A 42 -6.75 12.61 19.77
C LYS A 42 -7.65 12.48 20.99
N LEU A 43 -8.11 11.26 21.30
CA LEU A 43 -9.05 10.98 22.38
C LEU A 43 -8.38 10.88 23.76
N ASN A 44 -7.12 10.44 23.82
CA ASN A 44 -6.42 10.12 25.06
C ASN A 44 -6.31 11.31 26.04
N PHE A 45 -6.37 12.55 25.53
CA PHE A 45 -6.39 13.74 26.39
C PHE A 45 -7.70 13.88 27.18
N SER A 46 -8.84 13.61 26.55
CA SER A 46 -10.17 13.73 27.16
C SER A 46 -10.64 12.45 27.83
N TYR A 47 -10.16 11.29 27.35
CA TYR A 47 -10.56 9.96 27.81
C TYR A 47 -9.31 9.08 27.99
N PRO A 48 -8.54 9.28 29.07
CA PRO A 48 -7.24 8.63 29.27
C PRO A 48 -7.34 7.10 29.45
N ASP A 49 -8.50 6.59 29.84
CA ASP A 49 -8.76 5.15 29.98
C ASP A 49 -9.15 4.47 28.66
N SER A 50 -9.22 5.24 27.57
CA SER A 50 -9.50 4.69 26.25
C SER A 50 -8.39 3.72 25.82
N ARG A 51 -8.72 2.83 24.88
CA ARG A 51 -7.74 1.87 24.35
C ARG A 51 -8.06 1.51 22.91
N ILE A 52 -7.03 1.09 22.19
CA ILE A 52 -7.21 0.52 20.87
C ILE A 52 -7.75 -0.91 21.04
N VAL A 53 -8.76 -1.23 20.26
CA VAL A 53 -9.32 -2.58 20.15
C VAL A 53 -9.26 -3.05 18.71
N TRP A 54 -9.28 -4.36 18.54
CA TRP A 54 -9.32 -4.99 17.23
C TRP A 54 -10.24 -6.21 17.24
N ARG A 55 -10.64 -6.64 16.04
CA ARG A 55 -11.31 -7.92 15.79
C ARG A 55 -10.89 -8.45 14.43
N ARG A 56 -10.90 -9.77 14.25
CA ARG A 56 -10.46 -10.39 12.99
C ARG A 56 -11.58 -10.39 11.94
N ASP A 57 -12.81 -10.63 12.36
CA ASP A 57 -14.02 -10.60 11.53
C ASP A 57 -15.06 -9.63 12.12
N PRO A 58 -15.93 -8.99 11.32
CA PRO A 58 -17.03 -8.17 11.83
C PRO A 58 -17.99 -8.87 12.81
N LEU A 59 -18.02 -10.20 12.83
CA LEU A 59 -18.81 -11.02 13.75
C LEU A 59 -18.07 -11.37 15.05
N ASP A 60 -16.76 -11.17 15.12
CA ASP A 60 -15.97 -11.46 16.31
C ASP A 60 -16.14 -10.38 17.39
N GLU A 61 -15.84 -10.76 18.63
CA GLU A 61 -15.73 -9.83 19.76
C GLU A 61 -14.52 -8.90 19.61
N TRP A 62 -14.62 -7.73 20.24
CA TRP A 62 -13.53 -6.77 20.28
C TRP A 62 -12.55 -7.09 21.40
N ASP A 63 -11.28 -7.26 21.05
CA ASP A 63 -10.21 -7.48 21.99
C ASP A 63 -9.34 -6.23 22.13
N ALA A 64 -8.84 -5.99 23.34
CA ALA A 64 -7.82 -4.97 23.56
C ALA A 64 -6.52 -5.36 22.85
N ILE A 65 -5.87 -4.39 22.22
CA ILE A 65 -4.62 -4.62 21.51
C ILE A 65 -3.54 -3.63 21.94
N THR A 66 -2.30 -4.13 22.05
CA THR A 66 -1.12 -3.32 22.35
C THR A 66 -0.49 -2.78 21.07
N ASP A 67 0.29 -1.70 21.18
CA ASP A 67 1.04 -1.16 20.03
C ASP A 67 1.99 -2.19 19.41
N ASP A 68 2.64 -3.03 20.23
CA ASP A 68 3.51 -4.10 19.74
C ASP A 68 2.74 -5.15 18.93
N ALA A 69 1.53 -5.52 19.38
CA ALA A 69 0.68 -6.44 18.66
C ALA A 69 0.17 -5.83 17.35
N ILE A 70 -0.19 -4.54 17.35
CA ILE A 70 -0.56 -3.80 16.13
C ILE A 70 0.60 -3.84 15.12
N ASN A 71 1.82 -3.52 15.57
CA ASN A 71 3.00 -3.51 14.70
C ASN A 71 3.32 -4.91 14.17
N ARG A 72 3.15 -5.96 14.98
CA ARG A 72 3.34 -7.35 14.55
C ARG A 72 2.33 -7.77 13.50
N ILE A 73 1.05 -7.41 13.65
CA ILE A 73 0.00 -7.68 12.65
C ILE A 73 0.32 -6.93 11.35
N ALA A 74 0.70 -5.66 11.43
CA ALA A 74 1.10 -4.88 10.27
C ALA A 74 2.27 -5.55 9.53
N TYR A 75 3.30 -5.99 10.25
CA TYR A 75 4.43 -6.72 9.66
C TYR A 75 4.01 -8.04 9.00
N GLN A 76 3.17 -8.85 9.65
CA GLN A 76 2.70 -10.12 9.11
C GLN A 76 1.83 -9.95 7.86
N ARG A 77 0.97 -8.92 7.82
CA ARG A 77 0.19 -8.56 6.63
C ARG A 77 1.10 -8.16 5.48
N THR A 78 2.05 -7.27 5.74
CA THR A 78 3.05 -6.83 4.76
C THR A 78 3.82 -8.02 4.19
N ALA A 79 4.28 -8.95 5.03
CA ALA A 79 5.00 -10.15 4.59
C ALA A 79 4.11 -11.09 3.75
N THR A 80 2.84 -11.26 4.11
CA THR A 80 1.90 -12.13 3.40
C THR A 80 1.58 -11.59 2.01
N ILE A 81 1.30 -10.29 1.91
CA ILE A 81 1.05 -9.62 0.63
C ILE A 81 2.30 -9.67 -0.25
N LEU A 82 3.47 -9.39 0.32
CA LEU A 82 4.73 -9.49 -0.40
C LEU A 82 4.95 -10.89 -0.98
N MET A 83 4.77 -11.95 -0.18
CA MET A 83 4.89 -13.33 -0.66
C MET A 83 3.93 -13.64 -1.81
N SER A 84 2.72 -13.07 -1.79
CA SER A 84 1.78 -13.23 -2.90
C SER A 84 2.23 -12.51 -4.17
N LEU A 85 2.66 -11.25 -4.05
CA LEU A 85 3.16 -10.49 -5.20
C LEU A 85 4.38 -11.16 -5.85
N ILE A 86 5.26 -11.75 -5.03
CA ILE A 86 6.38 -12.58 -5.50
C ILE A 86 5.86 -13.86 -6.16
N GLY A 87 4.92 -14.56 -5.54
CA GLY A 87 4.34 -15.80 -6.05
C GLY A 87 3.62 -15.65 -7.39
N GLU A 88 3.02 -14.49 -7.65
CA GLU A 88 2.40 -14.14 -8.93
C GLU A 88 3.43 -13.71 -10.00
N GLY A 89 4.72 -13.66 -9.65
CA GLY A 89 5.78 -13.20 -10.54
C GLY A 89 5.71 -11.70 -10.82
N LEU A 90 5.04 -10.94 -9.96
CA LEU A 90 4.86 -9.50 -10.14
C LEU A 90 6.04 -8.71 -9.56
N ALA A 91 6.78 -9.23 -8.58
CA ALA A 91 7.88 -8.53 -7.88
C ALA A 91 9.15 -8.16 -8.72
N ASN A 92 9.06 -8.06 -10.04
CA ASN A 92 10.16 -7.88 -11.00
C ASN A 92 10.53 -6.41 -11.28
N VAL A 93 10.00 -5.46 -10.51
CA VAL A 93 10.21 -4.00 -10.65
C VAL A 93 10.47 -3.39 -9.29
N ASN A 94 10.97 -2.15 -9.20
CA ASN A 94 11.13 -1.54 -7.89
C ASN A 94 9.77 -1.36 -7.24
N TRP A 95 9.65 -1.74 -5.97
CA TRP A 95 8.40 -1.59 -5.25
C TRP A 95 8.67 -1.19 -3.81
N SER A 96 7.72 -0.47 -3.25
CA SER A 96 7.60 -0.23 -1.83
C SER A 96 6.21 -0.60 -1.33
N LEU A 97 6.18 -1.27 -0.18
CA LEU A 97 4.95 -1.68 0.50
C LEU A 97 4.88 -0.98 1.85
N SER A 98 3.69 -0.45 2.15
CA SER A 98 3.46 0.37 3.33
C SER A 98 2.21 -0.09 4.05
N ALA A 99 2.34 -0.44 5.33
CA ALA A 99 1.20 -0.47 6.23
C ALA A 99 0.90 0.91 6.81
N THR A 100 1.92 1.76 6.97
CA THR A 100 1.80 3.05 7.67
C THR A 100 2.51 4.21 6.96
N HIS A 101 3.63 3.96 6.26
CA HIS A 101 4.38 4.95 5.49
C HIS A 101 4.96 4.36 4.19
N PRO A 102 5.01 5.14 3.08
CA PRO A 102 5.74 4.72 1.88
C PRO A 102 7.17 4.30 2.27
N ASN A 103 7.62 3.14 1.76
CA ASN A 103 8.97 2.58 1.98
C ASN A 103 9.20 1.81 3.29
N GLN A 104 8.15 1.29 3.93
CA GLN A 104 8.32 0.42 5.11
C GLN A 104 8.96 -0.93 4.76
N VAL A 105 8.79 -1.39 3.52
CA VAL A 105 9.53 -2.49 2.90
C VAL A 105 9.85 -2.10 1.47
N ASP A 106 11.14 -2.13 1.12
CA ASP A 106 11.63 -1.89 -0.25
C ASP A 106 12.24 -3.16 -0.81
N GLY A 107 11.97 -3.44 -2.09
CA GLY A 107 12.57 -4.55 -2.83
C GLY A 107 13.08 -4.11 -4.19
N HIS A 108 14.18 -4.74 -4.62
CA HIS A 108 14.81 -4.51 -5.91
C HIS A 108 15.20 -5.87 -6.51
N LEU A 109 14.54 -6.27 -7.59
CA LEU A 109 14.89 -7.49 -8.33
C LEU A 109 14.94 -7.16 -9.82
N VAL A 110 16.14 -7.25 -10.38
CA VAL A 110 16.43 -6.94 -11.78
C VAL A 110 16.29 -8.19 -12.62
N ARG A 111 15.43 -8.16 -13.65
CA ARG A 111 15.48 -9.08 -14.82
C ARG A 111 14.95 -8.39 -16.09
N GLU A 112 15.21 -9.04 -17.23
CA GLU A 112 15.19 -8.57 -18.62
C GLU A 112 13.84 -8.07 -19.20
N ASP A 113 12.76 -8.02 -18.42
CA ASP A 113 11.45 -7.57 -18.92
C ASP A 113 11.38 -6.04 -19.05
N ASP A 114 10.67 -5.51 -20.05
CA ASP A 114 10.40 -4.08 -20.18
C ASP A 114 9.63 -3.56 -18.94
N PRO A 115 10.19 -2.61 -18.16
CA PRO A 115 9.54 -2.05 -16.98
C PRO A 115 8.11 -1.55 -17.26
N ARG A 116 7.84 -1.03 -18.46
CA ARG A 116 6.51 -0.51 -18.82
C ARG A 116 5.46 -1.63 -18.84
N GLU A 117 5.80 -2.80 -19.34
CA GLU A 117 4.89 -3.96 -19.37
C GLU A 117 4.68 -4.56 -17.98
N ALA A 118 5.72 -4.57 -17.15
CA ALA A 118 5.60 -5.00 -15.76
C ALA A 118 4.65 -4.09 -14.96
N LEU A 119 4.80 -2.76 -15.06
CA LEU A 119 3.92 -1.81 -14.38
C LEU A 119 2.46 -1.87 -14.85
N LYS A 120 2.18 -2.22 -16.11
CA LYS A 120 0.79 -2.43 -16.57
C LYS A 120 0.08 -3.56 -15.82
N ARG A 121 0.78 -4.64 -15.49
CA ARG A 121 0.19 -5.75 -14.70
C ARG A 121 -0.19 -5.30 -13.30
N TYR A 122 0.63 -4.46 -12.69
CA TYR A 122 0.34 -3.83 -11.40
C TYR A 122 -0.82 -2.84 -11.47
N ALA A 123 -0.88 -2.00 -12.52
CA ALA A 123 -1.98 -1.08 -12.76
C ALA A 123 -3.33 -1.83 -12.79
N VAL A 124 -3.39 -2.95 -13.52
CA VAL A 124 -4.57 -3.82 -13.56
C VAL A 124 -4.90 -4.41 -12.19
N LEU A 125 -3.90 -4.93 -11.45
CA LEU A 125 -4.11 -5.52 -10.12
C LEU A 125 -4.64 -4.50 -9.12
N LEU A 126 -4.13 -3.28 -9.16
CA LEU A 126 -4.42 -2.21 -8.20
C LEU A 126 -5.62 -1.34 -8.62
N GLY A 127 -6.14 -1.53 -9.84
CA GLY A 127 -7.27 -0.74 -10.37
C GLY A 127 -6.91 0.73 -10.58
N CYS A 128 -5.66 1.02 -10.94
CA CYS A 128 -5.16 2.38 -11.17
C CYS A 128 -4.35 2.46 -12.48
N GLU A 129 -3.91 3.66 -12.84
CA GLU A 129 -3.17 3.91 -14.08
C GLU A 129 -1.66 4.05 -13.82
N VAL A 130 -0.85 3.77 -14.85
CA VAL A 130 0.59 4.07 -14.82
C VAL A 130 0.76 5.58 -14.97
N THR A 131 1.48 6.17 -14.03
CA THR A 131 1.83 7.59 -14.04
C THR A 131 3.28 7.77 -14.48
N GLU A 132 3.55 8.78 -15.28
CA GLU A 132 4.91 9.14 -15.72
C GLU A 132 5.27 10.54 -15.21
N ARG A 133 6.48 10.70 -14.67
CA ARG A 133 6.98 11.99 -14.20
C ARG A 133 8.43 12.17 -14.60
N PRO A 134 8.83 13.38 -15.03
CA PRO A 134 10.24 13.69 -15.26
C PRO A 134 11.08 13.41 -14.00
N HIS A 135 12.25 12.81 -14.19
CA HIS A 135 13.19 12.51 -13.11
C HIS A 135 14.59 13.05 -13.42
N LEU A 136 15.48 13.00 -12.42
CA LEU A 136 16.84 13.50 -12.56
C LEU A 136 17.62 12.75 -13.66
N HIS A 137 18.64 13.41 -14.21
CA HIS A 137 19.52 12.86 -15.25
C HIS A 137 18.81 12.46 -16.55
N GLY A 138 17.71 13.14 -16.88
CA GLY A 138 16.98 12.92 -18.15
C GLY A 138 16.17 11.63 -18.18
N LYS A 139 16.01 10.94 -17.05
CA LYS A 139 15.16 9.74 -16.92
C LYS A 139 13.70 10.13 -16.70
N VAL A 140 12.80 9.20 -16.97
CA VAL A 140 11.38 9.28 -16.62
C VAL A 140 11.10 8.26 -15.53
N GLN A 141 10.50 8.71 -14.42
CA GLN A 141 9.97 7.79 -13.42
C GLN A 141 8.58 7.36 -13.88
N ILE A 142 8.39 6.05 -14.05
CA ILE A 142 7.08 5.43 -14.24
C ILE A 142 6.66 4.80 -12.92
N ALA A 143 5.40 4.98 -12.52
CA ALA A 143 4.92 4.50 -11.23
C ALA A 143 3.43 4.15 -11.23
N VAL A 144 3.07 3.15 -10.44
CA VAL A 144 1.70 2.77 -10.09
C VAL A 144 1.61 2.82 -8.58
N GLU A 145 0.59 3.50 -8.07
CA GLU A 145 0.31 3.60 -6.63
C GLU A 145 -1.16 3.30 -6.38
N GLY A 146 -1.45 2.46 -5.40
CA GLY A 146 -2.80 2.05 -5.07
C GLY A 146 -2.88 1.28 -3.75
N THR A 147 -4.06 0.76 -3.46
CA THR A 147 -4.31 -0.02 -2.24
C THR A 147 -4.59 -1.47 -2.62
N TYR A 148 -3.84 -2.41 -2.03
CA TYR A 148 -4.07 -3.85 -2.17
C TYR A 148 -4.28 -4.46 -0.78
N CYS A 149 -5.43 -5.11 -0.58
CA CYS A 149 -5.81 -5.70 0.72
C CYS A 149 -5.63 -4.73 1.91
N GLY A 150 -5.90 -3.43 1.71
CA GLY A 150 -5.81 -2.40 2.76
C GLY A 150 -4.40 -1.86 3.04
N LEU A 151 -3.37 -2.30 2.31
CA LEU A 151 -2.03 -1.70 2.36
C LEU A 151 -1.76 -0.85 1.12
N THR A 152 -1.01 0.23 1.30
CA THR A 152 -0.54 1.05 0.18
C THR A 152 0.62 0.34 -0.51
N VAL A 153 0.45 0.07 -1.80
CA VAL A 153 1.46 -0.51 -2.67
C VAL A 153 1.89 0.58 -3.65
N LYS A 154 3.20 0.81 -3.74
CA LYS A 154 3.78 1.64 -4.79
C LYS A 154 4.80 0.83 -5.56
N VAL A 155 4.67 0.80 -6.88
CA VAL A 155 5.59 0.13 -7.78
C VAL A 155 6.10 1.17 -8.76
N TRP A 156 7.40 1.20 -9.04
CA TRP A 156 8.02 2.22 -9.86
C TRP A 156 9.27 1.72 -10.57
N ASP A 157 9.66 2.41 -11.62
CA ASP A 157 10.96 2.23 -12.25
C ASP A 157 11.43 3.53 -12.91
N LEU A 158 12.71 3.58 -13.28
CA LEU A 158 13.32 4.66 -14.03
C LEU A 158 13.64 4.18 -15.44
N VAL A 159 12.99 4.77 -16.43
CA VAL A 159 13.19 4.43 -17.84
C VAL A 159 13.81 5.59 -18.60
N ASP A 160 14.41 5.29 -19.74
CA ASP A 160 14.77 6.31 -20.71
C ASP A 160 13.51 6.91 -21.34
N PRO A 161 13.52 8.22 -21.67
CA PRO A 161 12.45 8.83 -22.42
C PRO A 161 12.34 8.15 -23.79
N VAL A 162 11.11 7.91 -24.25
CA VAL A 162 10.89 7.39 -25.59
C VAL A 162 11.36 8.46 -26.57
N ALA A 163 12.27 8.11 -27.47
CA ALA A 163 12.67 9.01 -28.54
C ALA A 163 11.44 9.26 -29.42
N ASP A 164 11.06 10.53 -29.60
CA ASP A 164 10.05 10.91 -30.57
C ASP A 164 10.53 10.49 -31.97
N GLU A 165 10.01 9.39 -32.51
CA GLU A 165 10.12 9.05 -33.94
C GLU A 165 9.18 9.94 -34.77
N SER A 166 9.09 11.23 -34.46
CA SER A 166 8.30 12.23 -35.19
C SER A 166 9.22 13.33 -35.73
N GLY A 167 10.25 12.91 -36.46
CA GLY A 167 11.14 13.82 -37.15
C GLY A 167 11.92 13.14 -38.26
N ASP A 168 11.26 12.86 -39.39
CA ASP A 168 11.90 12.99 -40.71
C ASP A 168 10.88 12.77 -41.86
N GLU A 169 10.50 13.86 -42.52
CA GLU A 169 10.44 13.88 -43.99
C GLU A 169 11.16 15.16 -44.44
N PRO A 170 12.33 15.08 -45.10
CA PRO A 170 12.87 16.22 -45.81
C PRO A 170 11.99 16.47 -47.02
N ALA A 171 11.30 17.62 -47.06
CA ALA A 171 10.57 18.06 -48.23
C ALA A 171 11.51 18.17 -49.42
N GLU A 172 11.23 17.33 -50.43
CA GLU A 172 11.86 17.24 -51.72
C GLU A 172 11.93 18.62 -52.40
N VAL A 173 13.14 19.06 -52.76
CA VAL A 173 13.36 20.30 -53.52
C VAL A 173 12.97 20.02 -54.97
N ALA A 174 11.76 20.40 -55.37
CA ALA A 174 11.38 20.37 -56.78
C ALA A 174 12.04 21.52 -57.54
N SER A 175 12.77 21.15 -58.60
CA SER A 175 13.39 22.02 -59.61
C SER A 175 12.38 22.65 -60.55
#